data_AF-A0A9X8VAB4-F1
#
_entry.id   AF-A0A9X8VAB4-F1
#
_cell.length_a   1.000
_cell.length_b   1.000
_cell.length_c   1.000
_cell.angle_alpha   90.00
_cell.angle_beta   90.00
_cell.angle_gamma   90.00
#
_symmetry.space_group_name_H-M   'P 1'
#
loop_
_entity.id
_entity.type
_entity.pdbx_description
1 polymer ?
#
loop_
_entity_poly.entity_id
_entity_poly.type
_entity_poly.pdbx_seq_one_letter_code
_entity_poly.pdbx_strand_id
1 'polypeptide(L)'
;QQQFSAAALAPDYGQVADSLENAGYCFLKAGQNDEARTLLSRALKVDPDKGAPLLAEAEKQFGEGKRAQSQLLLDVYQHVLPASASSLWLQIRFAALAGRQDSVQRYGKQLARSFPQSKQYQQFLANEY
;
A
#
# COMPACT_ATOMS: atom_id res chain seq x y z
N GLN A 1 -12.05 32.19 35.24
CA GLN A 1 -10.87 32.05 34.36
C GLN A 1 -10.64 30.57 34.12
N GLN A 2 -10.90 30.09 32.91
CA GLN A 2 -10.39 28.82 32.42
C GLN A 2 -9.73 29.12 31.08
N GLN A 3 -8.42 28.85 31.01
CA GLN A 3 -7.61 29.15 29.84
C GLN A 3 -8.03 28.21 28.71
N PHE A 4 -8.59 28.80 27.64
CA PHE A 4 -8.59 28.18 26.32
C PHE A 4 -7.15 28.19 25.82
N SER A 5 -6.44 27.09 26.04
CA SER A 5 -5.11 26.89 25.46
C SER A 5 -5.26 26.81 23.95
N ALA A 6 -4.60 27.74 23.26
CA ALA A 6 -4.58 27.83 21.81
C ALA A 6 -4.01 26.54 21.20
N ALA A 7 -4.89 25.69 20.66
CA ALA A 7 -4.53 24.56 19.81
C ALA A 7 -4.90 24.91 18.36
N ALA A 8 -4.21 25.89 17.81
CA ALA A 8 -4.23 26.18 16.39
C ALA A 8 -2.87 26.76 16.05
N LEU A 9 -2.19 26.19 15.04
CA LEU A 9 -1.21 26.83 14.12
C LEU A 9 -0.18 25.87 13.49
N ALA A 10 -0.39 24.54 13.52
CA ALA A 10 0.20 23.66 12.50
C ALA A 10 -0.91 23.22 11.55
N PRO A 11 -0.71 23.19 10.22
CA PRO A 11 -1.68 22.56 9.35
C PRO A 11 -1.75 21.09 9.74
N ASP A 12 -2.94 20.61 10.07
CA ASP A 12 -3.14 19.26 10.58
C ASP A 12 -3.11 18.23 9.44
N TYR A 13 -1.96 18.15 8.77
CA TYR A 13 -1.76 17.25 7.64
C TYR A 13 -2.01 15.79 8.06
N GLY A 14 -1.74 15.43 9.32
CA GLY A 14 -2.08 14.13 9.90
C GLY A 14 -3.58 13.87 9.93
N GLN A 15 -4.38 14.75 10.55
CA GLN A 15 -5.85 14.58 10.57
C GLN A 15 -6.48 14.61 9.18
N VAL A 16 -5.90 15.39 8.25
CA VAL A 16 -6.36 15.40 6.85
C VAL A 16 -6.05 14.06 6.18
N ALA A 17 -4.84 13.52 6.33
CA ALA A 17 -4.48 12.21 5.79
C ALA A 17 -5.35 11.10 6.37
N ASP A 18 -5.59 11.11 7.69
CA ASP A 18 -6.48 10.16 8.38
C ASP A 18 -7.90 10.20 7.82
N SER A 19 -8.45 11.41 7.64
CA SER A 19 -9.81 11.59 7.11
C SER A 19 -9.94 11.07 5.68
N LEU A 20 -8.93 11.34 4.83
CA LEU A 20 -8.88 10.86 3.46
C LEU A 20 -8.71 9.34 3.39
N GLU A 21 -7.85 8.78 4.23
CA GLU A 21 -7.62 7.34 4.33
C GLU A 21 -8.90 6.61 4.75
N ASN A 22 -9.55 7.07 5.82
CA ASN A 22 -10.80 6.49 6.32
C ASN A 22 -11.91 6.52 5.27
N ALA A 23 -12.11 7.67 4.61
CA ALA A 23 -13.08 7.80 3.53
C ALA A 23 -12.73 6.88 2.34
N GLY A 24 -11.46 6.82 1.96
CA GLY A 24 -10.96 5.94 0.91
C GLY A 24 -11.26 4.45 1.18
N TYR A 25 -11.04 3.99 2.42
CA TYR A 25 -11.40 2.61 2.81
C TYR A 25 -12.91 2.37 2.83
N CYS A 26 -13.74 3.36 3.18
CA CYS A 26 -15.20 3.25 3.07
C CYS A 26 -15.63 3.04 1.61
N PHE A 27 -15.10 3.84 0.67
CA PHE A 27 -15.38 3.67 -0.76
C PHE A 27 -14.87 2.33 -1.30
N LEU A 28 -13.69 1.89 -0.86
CA LEU A 28 -13.15 0.58 -1.24
C LEU A 28 -14.09 -0.56 -0.82
N LYS A 29 -14.62 -0.50 0.41
CA LYS A 29 -15.59 -1.47 0.92
C LYS A 29 -16.93 -1.41 0.18
N ALA A 30 -17.33 -0.23 -0.28
CA ALA A 30 -18.52 -0.02 -1.09
C ALA A 30 -18.35 -0.43 -2.57
N GLY A 31 -17.16 -0.84 -3.00
CA GLY A 31 -16.86 -1.17 -4.40
C GLY A 31 -16.71 0.05 -5.32
N GLN A 32 -16.66 1.24 -4.75
CA GLN A 32 -16.48 2.52 -5.43
C GLN A 32 -14.99 2.79 -5.64
N ASN A 33 -14.43 2.08 -6.62
CA ASN A 33 -12.99 1.95 -6.80
C ASN A 33 -12.29 3.27 -7.21
N ASP A 34 -12.95 4.12 -7.99
CA ASP A 34 -12.34 5.37 -8.48
C ASP A 34 -12.23 6.41 -7.35
N GLU A 35 -13.26 6.51 -6.52
CA GLU A 35 -13.26 7.33 -5.31
C GLU A 35 -12.24 6.82 -4.30
N ALA A 36 -12.17 5.50 -4.10
CA ALA A 36 -11.17 4.88 -3.23
C ALA A 36 -9.74 5.22 -3.70
N ARG A 37 -9.44 5.04 -5.00
CA ARG A 37 -8.13 5.38 -5.58
C ARG A 37 -7.78 6.83 -5.37
N THR A 38 -8.73 7.73 -5.61
CA THR A 38 -8.54 9.18 -5.50
C THR A 38 -8.19 9.59 -4.07
N LEU A 39 -8.98 9.14 -3.08
CA LEU A 39 -8.80 9.55 -1.70
C LEU A 39 -7.58 8.91 -1.05
N LEU A 40 -7.36 7.61 -1.27
CA LEU A 40 -6.18 6.93 -0.74
C LEU A 40 -4.88 7.48 -1.35
N SER A 41 -4.86 7.79 -2.65
CA SER A 41 -3.70 8.44 -3.28
C SER A 41 -3.44 9.82 -2.69
N ARG A 42 -4.49 10.58 -2.39
CA ARG A 42 -4.36 11.89 -1.74
C ARG A 42 -3.85 11.74 -0.31
N ALA A 43 -4.31 10.75 0.43
CA ALA A 43 -3.80 10.45 1.77
C ALA A 43 -2.29 10.18 1.73
N LEU A 44 -1.81 9.32 0.82
CA LEU A 44 -0.37 9.04 0.65
C LEU A 44 0.46 10.27 0.23
N LYS A 45 -0.12 11.19 -0.54
CA LYS A 45 0.56 12.44 -0.93
C LYS A 45 0.67 13.44 0.23
N VAL A 46 -0.31 13.44 1.13
CA VAL A 46 -0.32 14.28 2.33
C VAL A 46 0.62 13.69 3.39
N ASP A 47 0.55 12.37 3.59
CA ASP A 47 1.35 11.63 4.55
C ASP A 47 1.88 10.32 3.94
N PRO A 48 3.14 10.29 3.47
CA PRO A 48 3.78 9.10 2.94
C PRO A 48 3.89 7.93 3.95
N ASP A 49 3.86 8.18 5.27
CA ASP A 49 4.00 7.13 6.29
C ASP A 49 2.77 6.19 6.31
N LYS A 50 1.65 6.62 5.73
CA LYS A 50 0.47 5.80 5.45
C LYS A 50 0.71 4.69 4.42
N GLY A 51 1.83 4.74 3.69
CA GLY A 51 2.17 3.73 2.69
C GLY A 51 2.35 2.32 3.25
N ALA A 52 3.00 2.20 4.42
CA ALA A 52 3.21 0.90 5.05
C ALA A 52 1.90 0.26 5.56
N PRO A 53 1.02 0.98 6.31
CA PRO A 53 -0.32 0.51 6.64
C PRO A 53 -1.15 0.10 5.43
N LEU A 54 -1.13 0.89 4.34
CA LEU A 54 -1.88 0.59 3.13
C LEU A 54 -1.40 -0.70 2.46
N LEU A 55 -0.09 -0.97 2.41
CA LEU A 55 0.43 -2.24 1.92
C LEU A 55 0.10 -3.42 2.84
N ALA A 56 0.04 -3.20 4.16
CA ALA A 56 -0.40 -4.22 5.11
C ALA A 56 -1.87 -4.60 4.88
N GLU A 57 -2.74 -3.62 4.59
CA GLU A 57 -4.12 -3.90 4.20
C GLU A 57 -4.19 -4.59 2.84
N ALA A 58 -3.36 -4.20 1.86
CA ALA A 58 -3.28 -4.89 0.57
C ALA A 58 -2.89 -6.37 0.71
N GLU A 59 -1.92 -6.67 1.59
CA GLU A 59 -1.48 -8.02 1.94
C GLU A 59 -2.58 -8.82 2.63
N LYS A 60 -3.29 -8.22 3.59
CA LYS A 60 -4.45 -8.83 4.25
C LYS A 60 -5.55 -9.19 3.25
N GLN A 61 -5.91 -8.27 2.36
CA GLN A 61 -6.91 -8.49 1.32
C GLN A 61 -6.46 -9.59 0.33
N PHE A 62 -5.17 -9.67 0.02
CA PHE A 62 -4.60 -10.75 -0.79
C PHE A 62 -4.82 -12.12 -0.11
N GLY A 63 -4.48 -12.23 1.18
CA GLY A 63 -4.65 -13.44 1.97
C GLY A 63 -6.11 -13.88 2.10
N GLU A 64 -7.05 -12.92 2.19
CA GLU A 64 -8.49 -13.17 2.22
C GLU A 64 -9.08 -13.53 0.84
N GLY A 65 -8.28 -13.61 -0.22
CA GLY A 65 -8.75 -13.88 -1.58
C GLY A 65 -9.43 -12.70 -2.26
N LYS A 66 -9.46 -11.52 -1.63
CA LYS A 66 -10.02 -10.27 -2.15
C LYS A 66 -9.03 -9.60 -3.11
N ARG A 67 -8.77 -10.28 -4.23
CA ARG A 67 -7.71 -9.94 -5.19
C ARG A 67 -7.88 -8.55 -5.81
N ALA A 68 -9.11 -8.15 -6.12
CA ALA A 68 -9.40 -6.85 -6.72
C ALA A 68 -9.08 -5.69 -5.78
N GLN A 69 -9.48 -5.80 -4.51
CA GLN A 69 -9.20 -4.79 -3.48
C GLN A 69 -7.70 -4.69 -3.19
N SER A 70 -7.04 -5.84 -3.05
CA SER A 70 -5.59 -5.92 -2.86
C SER A 70 -4.83 -5.27 -4.03
N GLN A 71 -5.21 -5.58 -5.27
CA GLN A 71 -4.59 -4.98 -6.46
C GLN A 71 -4.82 -3.47 -6.51
N LEU A 72 -6.03 -2.98 -6.19
CA LEU A 72 -6.31 -1.55 -6.14
C LEU A 72 -5.40 -0.82 -5.15
N LEU A 73 -5.26 -1.35 -3.93
CA LEU A 73 -4.39 -0.77 -2.91
C LEU A 73 -2.93 -0.77 -3.37
N LEU A 74 -2.46 -1.87 -3.95
CA LEU A 74 -1.12 -1.98 -4.50
C LEU A 74 -0.87 -0.95 -5.62
N ASP A 75 -1.84 -0.75 -6.52
CA ASP A 75 -1.75 0.25 -7.59
C ASP A 75 -1.69 1.68 -7.02
N VAL A 76 -2.52 1.99 -6.01
CA VAL A 76 -2.52 3.29 -5.32
C VAL A 76 -1.14 3.58 -4.74
N TYR A 77 -0.56 2.60 -4.05
CA TYR A 77 0.79 2.74 -3.49
C TYR A 77 1.82 3.05 -4.58
N GLN A 78 1.85 2.25 -5.66
CA GLN A 78 2.84 2.38 -6.73
C GLN A 78 2.72 3.69 -7.52
N HIS A 79 1.53 4.28 -7.55
CA HIS A 79 1.31 5.56 -8.21
C HIS A 79 1.87 6.75 -7.43
N VAL A 80 2.07 6.61 -6.11
CA VAL A 80 2.47 7.73 -5.23
C VAL A 80 3.86 7.53 -4.63
N LEU A 81 4.21 6.31 -4.24
CA LEU A 81 5.39 5.99 -3.45
C LEU A 81 6.36 5.08 -4.22
N PRO A 82 7.67 5.18 -3.94
CA PRO A 82 8.65 4.28 -4.53
C PRO A 82 8.43 2.84 -4.08
N ALA A 83 8.96 1.89 -4.86
CA ALA A 83 8.88 0.47 -4.51
C ALA A 83 9.51 0.19 -3.13
N SER A 84 8.86 -0.69 -2.37
CA SER A 84 9.37 -1.28 -1.13
C SER A 84 9.47 -2.80 -1.24
N ALA A 85 10.12 -3.43 -0.26
CA ALA A 85 10.14 -4.90 -0.19
C ALA A 85 8.72 -5.49 -0.18
N SER A 86 7.80 -4.90 0.59
CA SER A 86 6.40 -5.34 0.66
C SER A 86 5.64 -5.14 -0.65
N SER A 87 5.82 -4.00 -1.35
CA SER A 87 5.12 -3.79 -2.63
C SER A 87 5.63 -4.73 -3.72
N LEU A 88 6.96 -4.94 -3.80
CA LEU A 88 7.57 -5.88 -4.76
C LEU A 88 7.14 -7.31 -4.47
N TRP A 89 7.01 -7.68 -3.20
CA TRP A 89 6.52 -8.99 -2.80
C TRP A 89 5.08 -9.23 -3.27
N LEU A 90 4.18 -8.27 -3.05
CA LEU A 90 2.82 -8.35 -3.59
C LEU A 90 2.81 -8.43 -5.12
N GLN A 91 3.66 -7.67 -5.82
CA GLN A 91 3.79 -7.75 -7.28
C GLN A 91 4.26 -9.15 -7.75
N ILE A 92 5.21 -9.77 -7.05
CA ILE A 92 5.67 -11.14 -7.31
C ILE A 92 4.51 -12.13 -7.17
N ARG A 93 3.76 -12.05 -6.07
CA ARG A 93 2.66 -12.98 -5.78
C ARG A 93 1.51 -12.84 -6.75
N PHE A 94 1.16 -11.62 -7.14
CA PHE A 94 0.19 -11.40 -8.23
C PHE A 94 0.70 -11.91 -9.58
N ALA A 95 2.00 -11.75 -9.89
CA ALA A 95 2.58 -12.28 -11.11
C ALA A 95 2.55 -13.82 -11.14
N ALA A 96 2.88 -14.46 -10.02
CA ALA A 96 2.84 -15.92 -9.86
C ALA A 96 1.40 -16.44 -10.01
N LEU A 97 0.43 -15.81 -9.34
CA LEU A 97 -0.99 -16.15 -9.45
C LEU A 97 -1.49 -16.05 -10.90
N ALA A 98 -0.99 -15.08 -11.66
CA ALA A 98 -1.32 -14.88 -13.07
C ALA A 98 -0.51 -15.76 -14.05
N GLY A 99 0.38 -16.64 -13.56
CA GLY A 99 1.26 -17.46 -14.39
C GLY A 99 2.34 -16.67 -15.16
N ARG A 100 2.60 -15.42 -14.79
CA ARG A 100 3.52 -14.51 -15.50
C ARG A 100 4.94 -14.65 -14.96
N GLN A 101 5.61 -15.74 -15.32
CA GLN A 101 6.96 -16.06 -14.84
C GLN A 101 8.00 -14.96 -15.12
N ASP A 102 7.93 -14.31 -16.29
CA ASP A 102 8.82 -13.20 -16.64
C ASP A 102 8.69 -12.03 -15.65
N SER A 103 7.48 -11.80 -15.14
CA SER A 103 7.20 -10.75 -14.16
C SER A 103 7.68 -11.15 -12.77
N VAL A 104 7.48 -12.42 -12.36
CA VAL A 104 8.05 -12.98 -11.12
C VAL A 104 9.56 -12.75 -11.09
N GLN A 105 10.26 -13.13 -12.17
CA GLN A 105 11.71 -12.97 -12.25
C GLN A 105 12.14 -11.50 -12.26
N ARG A 106 11.42 -10.63 -12.95
CA ARG A 106 11.71 -9.19 -13.01
C ARG A 106 11.61 -8.54 -11.63
N TYR A 107 10.49 -8.74 -10.94
CA TYR A 107 10.27 -8.18 -9.61
C TYR A 107 11.19 -8.82 -8.56
N GLY A 108 11.44 -10.13 -8.67
CA GLY A 108 12.43 -10.84 -7.84
C GLY A 108 13.84 -10.28 -7.98
N LYS A 109 14.30 -9.99 -9.20
CA LYS A 109 15.59 -9.30 -9.45
C LYS A 109 15.62 -7.91 -8.84
N GLN A 110 14.53 -7.15 -8.95
CA GLN A 110 14.45 -5.82 -8.35
C GLN A 110 14.49 -5.90 -6.81
N LEU A 111 13.81 -6.88 -6.22
CA LEU A 111 13.79 -7.17 -4.80
C LEU A 111 15.19 -7.56 -4.30
N ALA A 112 15.88 -8.45 -5.02
CA ALA A 112 17.26 -8.86 -4.73
C ALA A 112 18.22 -7.66 -4.73
N ARG A 113 18.09 -6.77 -5.72
CA ARG A 113 18.98 -5.60 -5.88
C ARG A 113 18.73 -4.52 -4.83
N SER A 114 17.48 -4.27 -4.49
CA SER A 114 17.08 -3.12 -3.67
C SER A 114 16.90 -3.46 -2.19
N PHE A 115 16.51 -4.71 -1.89
CA PHE A 115 16.20 -5.17 -0.53
C PHE A 115 16.77 -6.58 -0.23
N PRO A 116 18.09 -6.81 -0.42
CA PRO A 116 18.71 -8.15 -0.30
C PRO A 116 18.67 -8.77 1.10
N GLN A 117 18.36 -8.01 2.14
CA GLN A 117 18.26 -8.50 3.53
C GLN A 117 16.81 -8.59 4.03
N SER A 118 15.83 -8.30 3.18
CA SER A 118 14.42 -8.33 3.56
C SER A 118 13.91 -9.77 3.73
N LYS A 119 12.93 -9.94 4.63
CA LYS A 119 12.21 -11.21 4.78
C LYS A 119 11.55 -11.64 3.47
N GLN A 120 11.01 -10.69 2.72
CA GLN A 120 10.40 -10.91 1.41
C GLN A 120 11.39 -11.48 0.41
N TYR A 121 12.64 -11.02 0.42
CA TYR A 121 13.67 -11.61 -0.44
C TYR A 121 14.04 -13.03 0.00
N GLN A 122 14.11 -13.29 1.29
CA GLN A 122 14.31 -14.65 1.81
C GLN A 122 13.16 -15.59 1.37
N GLN A 123 11.91 -15.14 1.48
CA GLN A 123 10.72 -15.87 1.00
C GLN A 123 10.76 -16.10 -0.51
N PHE A 124 11.22 -15.10 -1.29
CA PHE A 124 11.40 -15.26 -2.73
C PHE A 124 12.42 -16.35 -3.07
N LEU A 125 13.58 -16.38 -2.39
CA LEU A 125 14.60 -17.42 -2.59
C LEU A 125 14.08 -18.82 -2.23
N ALA A 126 13.20 -18.91 -1.22
CA ALA A 126 12.55 -20.14 -0.80
C ALA A 126 11.37 -20.56 -1.71
N ASN A 127 11.00 -19.74 -2.71
CA ASN A 127 9.82 -19.91 -3.55
C ASN A 127 8.49 -19.97 -2.76
N GLU A 128 8.38 -19.16 -1.70
CA GLU A 128 7.21 -19.11 -0.80
C GLU A 128 6.19 -18.01 -1.19
N TYR A 129 6.00 -17.77 -2.49
CA TYR A 129 5.10 -16.73 -3.02
C TYR A 129 3.71 -17.27 -3.41
#